data_AF-A0A1D3TGM0-F1
#
_entry.id   AF-A0A1D3TGM0-F1
#
_cell.length_a   1.000
_cell.length_b   1.000
_cell.length_c   1.000
_cell.angle_alpha   90.00
_cell.angle_beta   90.00
_cell.angle_gamma   90.00
#
_symmetry.space_group_name_H-M   'P 1'
#
loop_
_entity.id
_entity.type
_entity.pdbx_description
1 polymer ?
#
loop_
_entity_poly.entity_id
_entity_poly.type
_entity_poly.pdbx_seq_one_letter_code
_entity_poly.pdbx_strand_id
1 'polypeptide(L)'
;MFNFGKMKNFGFLPLGGGCIVAAVFHFISCLLVIFSDETEHKALVISLSAILGFFIILGLVLRNFIIFYVVVVFLSCTLLYNMTILVFLILFVFSNSPVSIQKRVFVTFSVFVTILFELLFLNLYMSIINVYKAGGTGWEHKNYMEIKNEKTEQNKNKKPEDTLTIEDYNA
;
A
#
# COMPACT_ATOMS: atom_id res chain seq x y z
N MET A 1 -11.21 12.23 10.44
CA MET A 1 -10.24 12.62 9.39
C MET A 1 -9.46 11.37 9.01
N PHE A 2 -9.59 10.87 7.78
CA PHE A 2 -8.81 9.71 7.33
C PHE A 2 -7.32 10.05 7.47
N ASN A 3 -6.60 9.34 8.35
CA ASN A 3 -5.18 9.57 8.61
C ASN A 3 -4.33 8.93 7.51
N PHE A 4 -4.47 9.46 6.30
CA PHE A 4 -3.79 8.94 5.11
C PHE A 4 -2.26 9.11 5.24
N GLY A 5 -1.50 8.06 4.94
CA GLY A 5 -0.05 8.04 5.05
C GLY A 5 0.50 8.08 6.49
N LYS A 6 -0.35 7.87 7.51
CA LYS A 6 0.00 7.93 8.94
C LYS A 6 -0.24 6.59 9.65
N MET A 7 -0.40 5.49 8.92
CA MET A 7 -0.55 4.18 9.55
C MET A 7 0.71 3.84 10.33
N LYS A 8 0.51 3.34 11.54
CA LYS A 8 1.56 2.78 12.39
C LYS A 8 1.75 1.29 12.12
N ASN A 9 0.63 0.58 12.03
CA ASN A 9 0.55 -0.87 11.86
C ASN A 9 -0.54 -1.21 10.84
N PHE A 10 -0.49 -2.43 10.30
CA PHE A 10 -1.55 -3.05 9.52
C PHE A 10 -2.20 -4.15 10.37
N GLY A 11 -3.27 -3.81 11.10
CA GLY A 11 -3.78 -4.68 12.16
C GLY A 11 -2.72 -4.87 13.25
N PHE A 12 -2.31 -6.12 13.48
CA PHE A 12 -1.22 -6.46 14.41
C PHE A 12 0.17 -6.50 13.75
N LEU A 13 0.23 -6.43 12.42
CA LEU A 13 1.48 -6.50 11.66
C LEU A 13 2.15 -5.12 11.57
N PRO A 14 3.49 -5.06 11.53
CA PRO A 14 4.17 -3.85 11.10
C PRO A 14 3.83 -3.55 9.62
N LEU A 15 4.11 -2.33 9.16
CA LEU A 15 3.76 -1.91 7.80
C LEU A 15 4.34 -2.83 6.71
N GLY A 16 5.57 -3.30 6.89
CA GLY A 16 6.22 -4.26 5.99
C GLY A 16 5.45 -5.59 5.89
N GLY A 17 4.93 -6.08 7.02
CA GLY A 17 4.06 -7.25 7.05
C GLY A 17 2.73 -7.00 6.32
N GLY A 18 2.14 -5.82 6.48
CA GLY A 18 0.98 -5.40 5.68
C GLY A 18 1.27 -5.41 4.18
N CYS A 19 2.45 -4.94 3.76
CA CYS A 19 2.84 -4.97 2.35
C CYS A 19 3.04 -6.39 1.82
N ILE A 20 3.52 -7.34 2.64
CA ILE A 20 3.53 -8.76 2.26
C ILE A 20 2.11 -9.28 2.04
N VAL A 21 1.17 -9.00 2.95
CA VAL A 21 -0.23 -9.40 2.78
C VAL A 21 -0.81 -8.84 1.48
N ALA A 22 -0.51 -7.58 1.16
CA ALA A 22 -0.97 -6.96 -0.07
C ALA A 22 -0.33 -7.60 -1.32
N ALA A 23 0.97 -7.92 -1.30
CA ALA A 23 1.61 -8.65 -2.39
C ALA A 23 0.99 -10.04 -2.60
N VAL A 24 0.72 -10.78 -1.51
CA VAL A 24 0.02 -12.07 -1.54
C VAL A 24 -1.37 -11.93 -2.15
N PHE A 25 -2.11 -10.87 -1.79
CA PHE A 25 -3.41 -10.58 -2.41
C PHE A 25 -3.31 -10.46 -3.93
N HIS A 26 -2.31 -9.73 -4.46
CA HIS A 26 -2.10 -9.61 -5.90
C HIS A 26 -1.73 -10.95 -6.55
N PHE A 27 -0.90 -11.78 -5.91
CA PHE A 27 -0.58 -13.11 -6.43
C PHE A 27 -1.77 -14.07 -6.41
N ILE A 28 -2.62 -14.02 -5.38
CA ILE A 28 -3.87 -14.81 -5.34
C ILE A 28 -4.79 -14.36 -6.48
N SER A 29 -4.92 -13.05 -6.73
CA SER A 29 -5.69 -12.53 -7.87
C SER A 29 -5.17 -13.06 -9.21
N CYS A 30 -3.84 -13.16 -9.40
CA CYS A 30 -3.27 -13.82 -10.58
C CYS A 30 -3.73 -15.27 -10.69
N LEU A 31 -3.65 -16.04 -9.60
CA LEU A 31 -4.05 -17.46 -9.60
C LEU A 31 -5.53 -17.62 -9.95
N LEU A 32 -6.42 -16.82 -9.36
CA LEU A 32 -7.85 -16.86 -9.64
C LEU A 32 -8.15 -16.61 -11.13
N VAL A 33 -7.44 -15.66 -11.74
CA VAL A 33 -7.61 -15.34 -13.16
C VAL A 33 -7.00 -16.41 -14.07
N ILE A 34 -5.88 -17.04 -13.69
CA ILE A 34 -5.29 -18.16 -14.43
C ILE A 34 -6.28 -19.32 -14.56
N PHE A 35 -7.04 -19.61 -13.50
CA PHE A 35 -8.02 -20.69 -13.47
C PHE A 35 -9.43 -20.28 -13.90
N SER A 36 -9.66 -19.02 -14.32
CA SER A 36 -10.95 -18.61 -14.88
C SER A 36 -11.09 -19.00 -16.35
N ASP A 37 -12.31 -19.32 -16.78
CA ASP A 37 -12.64 -19.64 -18.17
C ASP A 37 -12.71 -18.38 -19.06
N GLU A 38 -12.65 -17.19 -18.48
CA GLU A 38 -12.66 -15.93 -19.22
C GLU A 38 -11.33 -15.69 -19.93
N THR A 39 -11.38 -15.52 -21.25
CA THR A 39 -10.19 -15.35 -22.10
C THR A 39 -9.88 -13.88 -22.41
N GLU A 40 -10.89 -13.01 -22.41
CA GLU A 40 -10.70 -11.59 -22.69
C GLU A 40 -9.90 -10.90 -21.59
N HIS A 41 -8.84 -10.19 -21.98
CA HIS A 41 -7.96 -9.42 -21.10
C HIS A 41 -7.25 -10.20 -19.96
N LYS A 42 -7.40 -11.53 -19.91
CA LYS A 42 -6.77 -12.42 -18.92
C LYS A 42 -5.28 -12.17 -18.75
N ALA A 43 -4.54 -12.13 -19.87
CA ALA A 43 -3.10 -11.89 -19.86
C ALA A 43 -2.72 -10.51 -19.28
N LEU A 44 -3.53 -9.49 -19.53
CA LEU A 44 -3.30 -8.14 -19.01
C LEU A 44 -3.50 -8.11 -17.49
N VAL A 45 -4.60 -8.68 -16.99
CA VAL A 45 -4.90 -8.69 -15.55
C VAL A 45 -3.84 -9.47 -14.75
N ILE A 46 -3.40 -10.63 -15.26
CA ILE A 46 -2.33 -11.42 -14.67
C ILE A 46 -1.03 -10.61 -14.66
N SER A 47 -0.67 -10.01 -15.80
CA SER A 47 0.57 -9.23 -15.91
C SER A 47 0.58 -8.04 -14.96
N LEU A 48 -0.51 -7.27 -14.89
CA LEU A 48 -0.61 -6.10 -14.01
C LEU A 48 -0.48 -6.49 -12.54
N SER A 49 -1.20 -7.54 -12.13
CA SER A 49 -1.20 -8.01 -10.74
C SER A 49 0.17 -8.61 -10.34
N ALA A 50 0.80 -9.36 -11.25
CA ALA A 50 2.14 -9.91 -11.03
C ALA A 50 3.20 -8.82 -10.93
N ILE A 51 3.16 -7.82 -11.82
CA ILE A 51 4.06 -6.66 -11.79
C ILE A 51 3.88 -5.88 -10.48
N LEU A 52 2.64 -5.64 -10.05
CA LEU A 52 2.38 -4.93 -8.80
C LEU A 52 2.92 -5.70 -7.58
N GLY A 53 2.59 -6.99 -7.48
CA GLY A 53 3.10 -7.89 -6.44
C GLY A 53 4.63 -7.91 -6.40
N PHE A 54 5.27 -8.01 -7.56
CA PHE A 54 6.72 -7.96 -7.68
C PHE A 54 7.31 -6.63 -7.20
N PHE A 55 6.76 -5.49 -7.63
CA PHE A 55 7.26 -4.18 -7.19
C PHE A 55 7.04 -3.93 -5.69
N ILE A 56 5.97 -4.46 -5.09
CA ILE A 56 5.79 -4.41 -3.64
C ILE A 56 6.93 -5.15 -2.93
N ILE A 57 7.20 -6.39 -3.32
CA ILE A 57 8.30 -7.19 -2.73
C ILE A 57 9.66 -6.54 -2.96
N LEU A 58 9.92 -6.08 -4.19
CA LEU A 58 11.16 -5.40 -4.53
C LEU A 58 11.35 -4.11 -3.71
N GLY A 59 10.29 -3.30 -3.56
CA GLY A 59 10.28 -2.10 -2.75
C GLY A 59 10.57 -2.37 -1.28
N LEU A 60 10.06 -3.47 -0.72
CA LEU A 60 10.35 -3.92 0.64
C LEU A 60 11.81 -4.38 0.80
N VAL A 61 12.28 -5.26 -0.09
CA VAL A 61 13.62 -5.85 -0.01
C VAL A 61 14.69 -4.78 -0.14
N LEU A 62 14.54 -3.88 -1.12
CA LEU A 62 15.48 -2.78 -1.33
C LEU A 62 15.25 -1.60 -0.38
N ARG A 63 14.19 -1.63 0.44
CA ARG A 63 13.76 -0.53 1.32
C ARG A 63 13.68 0.81 0.58
N ASN A 64 13.18 0.77 -0.64
CA ASN A 64 13.25 1.89 -1.57
C ASN A 64 11.87 2.54 -1.75
N PHE A 65 11.72 3.77 -1.23
CA PHE A 65 10.47 4.53 -1.31
C PHE A 65 10.10 4.94 -2.74
N ILE A 66 11.06 5.04 -3.67
CA ILE A 66 10.79 5.39 -5.07
C ILE A 66 10.00 4.26 -5.74
N ILE A 67 10.35 3.01 -5.47
CA ILE A 67 9.61 1.84 -5.98
C ILE A 67 8.18 1.85 -5.46
N PHE A 68 7.99 2.18 -4.17
CA PHE A 68 6.65 2.31 -3.61
C PHE A 68 5.84 3.47 -4.21
N TYR A 69 6.48 4.57 -4.65
CA TYR A 69 5.77 5.61 -5.42
C TYR A 69 5.21 5.06 -6.74
N VAL A 70 5.99 4.24 -7.44
CA VAL A 70 5.51 3.55 -8.65
C VAL A 70 4.31 2.66 -8.32
N VAL A 71 4.40 1.85 -7.26
CA VAL A 71 3.28 1.01 -6.79
C VAL A 71 2.02 1.84 -6.50
N VAL A 72 2.17 2.99 -5.82
CA VAL A 72 1.07 3.92 -5.51
C VAL A 72 0.41 4.46 -6.78
N VAL A 73 1.21 4.86 -7.78
CA VAL A 73 0.68 5.37 -9.06
C VAL A 73 -0.11 4.27 -9.78
N PHE A 74 0.46 3.08 -9.91
CA PHE A 74 -0.22 1.95 -10.55
C PHE A 74 -1.53 1.59 -9.83
N LEU A 75 -1.49 1.46 -8.50
CA LEU A 75 -2.68 1.15 -7.71
C LEU A 75 -3.75 2.25 -7.83
N SER A 76 -3.35 3.52 -7.90
CA SER A 76 -4.29 4.64 -8.09
C SER A 76 -5.01 4.57 -9.44
N CYS A 77 -4.31 4.16 -10.51
CA CYS A 77 -4.93 3.92 -11.81
C CYS A 77 -5.94 2.76 -11.75
N THR A 78 -5.60 1.66 -11.10
CA THR A 78 -6.51 0.51 -10.91
C THR A 78 -7.74 0.90 -10.10
N LEU A 79 -7.56 1.69 -9.04
CA LEU A 79 -8.66 2.21 -8.22
C LEU A 79 -9.62 3.07 -9.04
N LEU A 80 -9.11 4.00 -9.86
CA LEU A 80 -9.95 4.83 -10.74
C LEU A 80 -10.72 4.00 -11.77
N TYR A 81 -10.08 2.97 -12.32
CA TYR A 81 -10.73 2.03 -13.23
C TYR A 81 -11.86 1.26 -12.53
N ASN A 82 -11.61 0.72 -11.34
CA ASN A 82 -12.63 0.01 -10.56
C ASN A 82 -13.79 0.93 -10.12
N MET A 83 -13.50 2.18 -9.76
CA MET A 83 -14.53 3.19 -9.47
C MET A 83 -15.43 3.44 -10.69
N THR A 84 -14.84 3.50 -11.88
CA THR A 84 -15.59 3.65 -13.14
C THR A 84 -16.47 2.43 -13.40
N ILE A 85 -15.93 1.22 -13.25
CA ILE A 85 -16.70 -0.03 -13.34
C ILE A 85 -17.85 -0.03 -12.34
N LEU A 86 -17.61 0.37 -11.09
CA LEU A 86 -18.63 0.37 -10.05
C LEU A 86 -19.83 1.23 -10.45
N VAL A 87 -19.60 2.41 -11.03
CA VAL A 87 -20.68 3.28 -11.54
C VAL A 87 -21.52 2.54 -12.60
N PHE A 88 -20.88 1.91 -13.58
CA PHE A 88 -21.59 1.14 -14.60
C PHE A 88 -22.33 -0.06 -14.02
N LEU A 89 -21.75 -0.75 -13.04
CA LEU A 89 -22.39 -1.88 -12.37
C LEU A 89 -23.61 -1.45 -11.55
N ILE A 90 -23.57 -0.28 -10.90
CA ILE A 90 -24.74 0.28 -10.20
C ILE A 90 -25.87 0.52 -11.21
N LEU A 91 -25.58 1.14 -12.36
CA LEU A 91 -26.58 1.32 -13.42
C LEU A 91 -27.10 -0.02 -13.95
N PHE A 92 -26.21 -1.01 -14.10
CA PHE A 92 -26.56 -2.34 -14.58
C PHE A 92 -27.42 -3.14 -13.60
N VAL A 93 -27.30 -2.90 -12.28
CA VAL A 93 -28.18 -3.51 -11.28
C VAL A 93 -29.65 -3.13 -11.51
N PHE A 94 -29.91 -1.89 -11.97
CA PHE A 94 -31.26 -1.38 -12.21
C PHE A 94 -31.75 -1.55 -13.66
N SER A 95 -30.91 -2.07 -14.57
CA SER A 95 -31.32 -2.26 -15.96
C SER A 95 -32.25 -3.47 -16.13
N ASN A 96 -33.04 -3.48 -17.21
CA ASN A 96 -33.74 -4.69 -17.65
C ASN A 96 -32.73 -5.58 -18.38
N SER A 97 -32.16 -6.53 -17.64
CA SER A 97 -31.13 -7.45 -18.11
C SER A 97 -31.60 -8.91 -17.92
N PRO A 98 -31.22 -9.83 -18.82
CA PRO A 98 -31.48 -11.26 -18.64
C PRO A 98 -30.69 -11.87 -17.46
N VAL A 99 -29.69 -11.15 -16.92
CA VAL A 99 -28.92 -11.59 -15.77
C VAL A 99 -29.71 -11.39 -14.48
N SER A 100 -29.84 -12.45 -13.68
CA SER A 100 -30.54 -12.41 -12.39
C SER A 100 -30.05 -11.28 -11.48
N ILE A 101 -30.97 -10.60 -10.79
CA ILE A 101 -30.64 -9.48 -9.88
C ILE A 101 -29.62 -9.87 -8.80
N GLN A 102 -29.69 -11.10 -8.27
CA GLN A 102 -28.76 -11.61 -7.26
C GLN A 102 -27.31 -11.60 -7.75
N LYS A 103 -27.06 -12.12 -8.97
CA LYS A 103 -25.71 -12.11 -9.58
C LYS A 103 -25.21 -10.68 -9.79
N ARG A 104 -26.08 -9.77 -10.24
CA ARG A 104 -25.71 -8.36 -10.45
C ARG A 104 -25.32 -7.69 -9.14
N VAL A 105 -26.13 -7.83 -8.10
CA VAL A 105 -25.83 -7.29 -6.76
C VAL A 105 -24.53 -7.88 -6.20
N PHE A 106 -24.31 -9.18 -6.36
CA PHE A 106 -23.10 -9.85 -5.87
C PHE A 106 -21.83 -9.33 -6.56
N VAL A 107 -21.84 -9.16 -7.89
CA VAL A 107 -20.71 -8.61 -8.64
C VAL A 107 -20.45 -7.16 -8.24
N THR A 108 -21.49 -6.33 -8.15
CA THR A 108 -21.37 -4.94 -7.70
C THR A 108 -20.77 -4.85 -6.29
N PHE A 109 -21.24 -5.68 -5.37
CA PHE A 109 -20.70 -5.75 -4.01
C PHE A 109 -19.24 -6.20 -3.99
N SER A 110 -18.89 -7.19 -4.82
CA SER A 110 -17.51 -7.68 -4.94
C SER A 110 -16.55 -6.58 -5.40
N VAL A 111 -16.92 -5.82 -6.44
CA VAL A 111 -16.12 -4.68 -6.92
C VAL A 111 -16.01 -3.59 -5.85
N PHE A 112 -17.10 -3.30 -5.13
CA PHE A 112 -17.08 -2.35 -4.01
C PHE A 112 -16.11 -2.78 -2.90
N VAL A 113 -16.10 -4.05 -2.53
CA VAL A 113 -15.16 -4.57 -1.53
C VAL A 113 -13.71 -4.48 -2.03
N THR A 114 -13.45 -4.80 -3.30
CA THR A 114 -12.12 -4.63 -3.91
C THR A 114 -11.62 -3.20 -3.79
N ILE A 115 -12.46 -2.21 -4.09
CA ILE A 115 -12.14 -0.78 -3.94
C ILE A 115 -11.75 -0.43 -2.49
N LEU A 116 -12.43 -0.99 -1.48
CA LEU A 116 -12.07 -0.76 -0.08
C LEU A 116 -10.70 -1.33 0.27
N PHE A 117 -10.36 -2.52 -0.24
CA PHE A 117 -9.01 -3.09 -0.07
C PHE A 117 -7.95 -2.25 -0.77
N GLU A 118 -8.21 -1.76 -1.99
CA GLU A 118 -7.29 -0.90 -2.72
C GLU A 118 -7.05 0.42 -1.98
N LEU A 119 -8.09 1.05 -1.42
CA LEU A 119 -7.94 2.26 -0.59
C LEU A 119 -7.10 1.99 0.66
N LEU A 120 -7.29 0.84 1.29
CA LEU A 120 -6.51 0.41 2.45
C LEU A 120 -5.03 0.20 2.07
N PHE A 121 -4.76 -0.48 0.96
CA PHE A 121 -3.39 -0.69 0.45
C PHE A 121 -2.72 0.61 0.02
N LEU A 122 -3.47 1.54 -0.60
CA LEU A 122 -2.96 2.86 -0.96
C LEU A 122 -2.50 3.62 0.28
N ASN A 123 -3.29 3.59 1.36
CA ASN A 123 -2.93 4.20 2.63
C ASN A 123 -1.69 3.53 3.26
N LEU A 124 -1.62 2.20 3.21
CA LEU A 124 -0.48 1.42 3.66
C LEU A 124 0.81 1.80 2.92
N TYR A 125 0.77 1.88 1.59
CA TYR A 125 1.94 2.23 0.77
C TYR A 125 2.38 3.67 1.00
N MET A 126 1.44 4.61 1.12
CA MET A 126 1.78 5.99 1.50
C MET A 126 2.44 6.05 2.89
N SER A 127 2.01 5.21 3.81
CA SER A 127 2.58 5.15 5.16
C SER A 127 3.99 4.57 5.15
N ILE A 128 4.25 3.48 4.41
CA ILE A 128 5.59 2.89 4.33
C ILE A 128 6.58 3.81 3.59
N ILE A 129 6.13 4.54 2.56
CA ILE A 129 6.93 5.61 1.91
C ILE A 129 7.39 6.63 2.94
N ASN A 130 6.49 7.10 3.80
CA ASN A 130 6.82 8.08 4.83
C ASN A 130 7.79 7.52 5.88
N VAL A 131 7.63 6.24 6.25
CA VAL A 131 8.54 5.55 7.17
C VAL A 131 9.94 5.44 6.57
N TYR A 132 10.06 5.03 5.30
CA TYR A 132 11.35 4.95 4.62
C TYR A 132 12.01 6.32 4.45
N LYS A 133 11.23 7.37 4.16
CA LYS A 133 11.73 8.75 4.13
C LYS A 133 12.18 9.26 5.49
N ALA A 134 11.55 8.81 6.57
CA ALA A 134 12.01 9.07 7.93
C ALA A 134 13.25 8.22 8.31
N GLY A 135 13.65 7.28 7.44
CA GLY A 135 14.75 6.34 7.63
C GLY A 135 14.44 5.24 8.63
N GLY A 136 13.18 4.83 8.73
CA GLY A 136 12.77 3.57 9.35
C GLY A 136 12.83 2.41 8.35
N THR A 137 12.63 1.20 8.86
CA THR A 137 12.72 -0.05 8.10
C THR A 137 11.37 -0.60 7.68
N GLY A 138 10.26 -0.07 8.22
CA GLY A 138 8.91 -0.54 7.96
C GLY A 138 8.54 -1.81 8.75
N TRP A 139 9.51 -2.40 9.46
CA TRP A 139 9.32 -3.53 10.37
C TRP A 139 9.08 -3.08 11.81
N GLU A 140 9.24 -1.78 12.09
CA GLU A 140 8.87 -1.22 13.37
C GLU A 140 7.34 -1.10 13.49
N HIS A 141 6.80 -1.35 14.68
CA HIS A 141 5.44 -0.93 15.05
C HIS A 141 5.43 0.56 15.40
N LYS A 142 5.88 1.41 14.47
CA LYS A 142 6.01 2.86 14.64
C LYS A 142 5.61 3.58 13.36
N ASN A 143 4.98 4.75 13.50
CA ASN A 143 4.72 5.62 12.37
C ASN A 143 5.90 6.56 12.11
N TYR A 144 5.92 7.24 10.96
CA TYR A 144 7.02 8.13 10.59
C TYR A 144 7.22 9.32 11.53
N MET A 145 6.17 9.78 12.24
CA MET A 145 6.27 10.90 13.19
C MET A 145 7.02 10.46 14.44
N GLU A 146 6.70 9.29 14.97
CA GLU A 146 7.43 8.66 16.08
C GLU A 146 8.92 8.49 15.73
N ILE A 147 9.22 7.98 14.53
CA ILE A 147 10.60 7.78 14.06
C ILE A 147 11.36 9.11 13.93
N LYS A 148 10.70 10.17 13.42
CA LYS A 148 11.32 11.49 13.31
C LYS A 148 11.61 12.11 14.68
N ASN A 149 10.67 11.99 15.62
CA ASN A 149 10.83 12.53 16.97
C ASN A 149 12.01 11.87 17.70
N GLU A 150 12.14 10.54 17.61
CA GLU A 150 13.26 9.80 18.20
C GLU A 150 14.61 10.24 17.62
N LYS A 151 14.70 10.47 16.31
CA LYS A 151 15.92 10.99 15.68
C LYS A 151 16.25 12.42 16.13
N THR A 152 15.23 13.27 16.29
CA THR A 152 15.43 14.63 16.79
C THR A 152 15.90 14.65 18.24
N GLU A 153 15.34 13.80 19.10
CA GLU A 153 15.77 13.67 20.51
C GLU A 153 17.20 13.11 20.61
N GLN A 154 17.54 12.08 19.83
CA GLN A 154 18.91 11.57 19.77
C GLN A 154 19.92 12.64 19.31
N ASN A 155 19.58 13.46 18.33
CA ASN A 155 20.45 14.55 17.87
C ASN A 155 20.57 15.69 18.89
N LYS A 156 19.54 15.95 19.70
CA LYS A 156 19.61 16.92 20.80
C LYS A 156 20.50 16.41 21.94
N ASN A 157 20.40 15.12 22.27
CA ASN A 157 21.17 14.50 23.34
C ASN A 157 22.63 14.21 22.96
N LYS A 158 23.00 14.18 21.67
CA LYS A 158 24.40 14.10 21.22
C LYS A 158 25.14 15.44 21.18
N LYS A 159 24.42 16.56 21.18
CA LYS A 159 25.01 17.92 21.18
C LYS A 159 25.61 18.45 22.50
N PRO A 160 25.42 17.86 23.71
CA PRO A 160 26.03 18.42 24.92
C PRO A 160 27.47 17.97 25.21
N GLU A 161 27.95 16.83 24.69
CA GLU A 161 29.25 16.24 25.11
C GLU A 161 30.45 16.58 24.22
N ASP A 162 30.27 16.82 22.92
CA ASP A 162 31.39 17.11 22.00
C ASP A 162 31.92 18.56 22.06
N THR A 163 31.33 19.41 22.91
CA THR A 163 31.76 20.81 23.09
C THR A 163 32.67 21.05 24.31
N LEU A 164 32.99 20.01 25.09
CA LEU A 164 33.77 20.15 26.34
C LEU A 164 35.22 19.65 26.26
N THR A 165 35.72 19.19 25.12
CA THR A 165 37.06 18.57 25.04
C THR A 165 38.11 19.35 24.25
N ILE A 166 37.85 20.60 23.83
CA ILE A 166 38.82 21.38 23.04
C ILE A 166 39.48 22.53 23.84
N GLU A 167 38.96 22.92 25.00
CA GLU A 167 39.54 24.06 25.76
C GLU A 167 40.66 23.68 26.76
N ASP A 168 40.87 22.39 27.07
CA ASP A 168 41.88 21.97 28.09
C ASP A 168 43.26 21.60 27.52
N TYR A 169 43.54 21.81 26.22
CA TYR A 169 44.86 21.49 25.65
C TYR A 169 45.80 22.70 25.49
N ASN A 170 45.35 23.92 25.82
CA ASN A 170 46.13 25.16 25.66
C ASN A 170 46.05 26.11 26.89
N ALA A 171 46.15 25.58 28.11
CA ALA A 171 46.32 26.38 29.33
C ALA A 171 47.67 26.10 30.01
#